data_AF-A0AAN5I530-F1
#
_entry.id   AF-A0AAN5I530-F1
#
_cell.length_a   1.000
_cell.length_b   1.000
_cell.length_c   1.000
_cell.angle_alpha   90.00
_cell.angle_beta   90.00
_cell.angle_gamma   90.00
#
_symmetry.space_group_name_H-M   'P 1'
#
loop_
_entity.id
_entity.type
_entity.pdbx_description
1 polymer ?
#
loop_
_entity_poly.entity_id
_entity_poly.type
_entity_poly.pdbx_seq_one_letter_code
_entity_poly.pdbx_strand_id
1 'polypeptide(L)'
;MDFFSLPDVFLRQMMRTMEIKDRLNMRLTCRTFEELVANSHAGYFTSGRITRNYLDTQNKMLIQIDDQSFDNSTDYRSDKLLNLRNRLFNRITLHSFFIDCDFSLNFLRVFTERFEIEKLTLIVRSKTALENSRHLMSAHSSSKCTLELMFLPEFTEIVALPPMYRLSVWARSEVRFEETCQISTDTFFKLLNTHTNLYTKLVPIKPNDMLKTIKTITATDVQRTVQMLVVPSTIVNWLRFYGISEGSNPARYGEVELITPLKEEYDGSIQLRYRSCLIQMDGFSWIDSGFLVVVSFMNNRG
;
A
#
# COMPACT_ATOMS: atom_id res chain seq x y z
N MET A 1 22.30 4.22 -43.30
CA MET A 1 20.92 4.73 -43.18
C MET A 1 20.93 5.78 -42.09
N ASP A 2 20.46 7.00 -42.36
CA ASP A 2 20.41 8.05 -41.34
C ASP A 2 19.19 7.82 -40.45
N PHE A 3 19.42 7.41 -39.21
CA PHE A 3 18.38 7.13 -38.24
C PHE A 3 17.47 8.36 -38.02
N PHE A 4 18.04 9.56 -38.03
CA PHE A 4 17.30 10.80 -37.79
C PHE A 4 16.56 11.32 -39.02
N SER A 5 16.72 10.68 -40.18
CA SER A 5 15.89 10.94 -41.35
C SER A 5 14.51 10.27 -41.29
N LEU A 6 14.25 9.43 -40.27
CA LEU A 6 12.94 8.83 -40.05
C LEU A 6 11.92 9.89 -39.59
N PRO A 7 10.65 9.82 -40.04
CA PRO A 7 9.62 10.71 -39.54
C PRO A 7 9.44 10.59 -38.02
N ASP A 8 9.20 11.74 -37.37
CA ASP A 8 8.99 11.88 -35.92
C ASP A 8 8.07 10.84 -35.29
N VAL A 9 6.99 10.48 -36.00
CA VAL A 9 5.99 9.51 -35.51
C VAL A 9 6.63 8.13 -35.30
N PHE A 10 7.48 7.69 -36.23
CA PHE A 10 8.18 6.41 -36.11
C PHE A 10 9.22 6.44 -35.00
N LEU A 11 9.99 7.53 -34.89
CA LEU A 11 10.95 7.72 -33.82
C LEU A 11 10.26 7.65 -32.45
N ARG A 12 9.12 8.33 -32.28
CA ARG A 12 8.33 8.28 -31.03
C ARG A 12 7.74 6.91 -30.74
N GLN A 13 7.22 6.22 -31.76
CA GLN A 13 6.65 4.89 -31.60
C GLN A 13 7.72 3.87 -31.19
N MET A 14 8.90 3.94 -31.80
CA MET A 14 10.02 3.10 -31.44
C MET A 14 10.55 3.42 -30.05
N MET A 15 10.67 4.70 -29.67
CA MET A 15 11.04 5.05 -28.29
C MET A 15 10.10 4.39 -27.27
N ARG A 16 8.78 4.38 -27.51
CA ARG A 16 7.79 3.77 -26.59
C ARG A 16 8.00 2.28 -26.33
N THR A 17 8.62 1.55 -27.26
CA THR A 17 8.88 0.12 -27.11
C THR A 17 10.26 -0.18 -26.51
N MET A 18 11.09 0.84 -26.28
CA MET A 18 12.42 0.67 -25.72
C MET A 18 12.40 0.61 -24.21
N GLU A 19 13.19 -0.30 -23.66
CA GLU A 19 13.44 -0.39 -22.23
C GLU A 19 14.12 0.88 -21.72
N ILE A 20 13.90 1.21 -20.45
CA ILE A 20 14.48 2.40 -19.83
C ILE A 20 16.01 2.35 -19.80
N LYS A 21 16.61 1.16 -19.72
CA LYS A 21 18.05 0.94 -19.86
C LYS A 21 18.59 1.34 -21.23
N ASP A 22 17.90 0.95 -22.30
CA ASP A 22 18.35 1.28 -23.65
C ASP A 22 18.18 2.77 -23.93
N ARG A 23 17.09 3.36 -23.43
CA ARG A 23 16.89 4.82 -23.45
C ARG A 23 18.02 5.55 -22.72
N LEU A 24 18.45 5.06 -21.56
CA LEU A 24 19.60 5.60 -20.83
C LEU A 24 20.88 5.54 -21.66
N ASN A 25 21.15 4.39 -22.30
CA ASN A 25 22.33 4.18 -23.15
C ASN A 25 22.33 5.06 -24.40
N MET A 26 21.19 5.18 -25.10
CA MET A 26 21.06 6.01 -26.30
C MET A 26 21.38 7.48 -26.03
N ARG A 27 21.02 7.99 -24.85
CA ARG A 27 21.33 9.36 -24.47
C ARG A 27 22.83 9.64 -24.36
N LEU A 28 23.64 8.61 -24.11
CA LEU A 28 25.09 8.73 -24.04
C LEU A 28 25.74 8.73 -25.43
N THR A 29 24.98 8.47 -26.49
CA THR A 29 25.51 8.40 -27.86
C THR A 29 25.81 9.79 -28.43
N CYS A 30 24.84 10.71 -28.45
CA CYS A 30 25.03 12.10 -28.92
C CYS A 30 23.92 13.03 -28.42
N ARG A 31 24.09 14.36 -28.61
CA ARG A 31 23.10 15.38 -28.22
C ARG A 31 21.73 15.17 -28.88
N THR A 32 21.70 14.76 -30.14
CA THR A 32 20.44 14.52 -30.87
C THR A 32 19.65 13.35 -30.27
N PHE A 33 20.34 12.27 -29.87
CA PHE A 33 19.68 11.17 -29.14
C PHE A 33 19.25 11.58 -27.74
N GLU A 34 20.05 12.40 -27.06
CA GLU A 34 19.66 12.96 -25.77
C GLU A 34 18.35 13.75 -25.87
N GLU A 35 18.24 14.66 -26.84
CA GLU A 35 17.05 15.46 -27.10
C GLU A 35 15.86 14.58 -27.52
N LEU A 36 16.09 13.58 -28.38
CA LEU A 36 15.04 12.64 -28.80
C LEU A 36 14.45 11.89 -27.61
N VAL A 37 15.30 11.31 -26.75
CA VAL A 37 14.83 10.56 -25.58
C VAL A 37 14.12 11.50 -24.61
N ALA A 38 14.69 12.67 -24.30
CA ALA A 38 14.11 13.64 -23.38
C ALA A 38 12.75 14.19 -23.84
N ASN A 39 12.52 14.30 -25.15
CA ASN A 39 11.27 14.80 -25.73
C ASN A 39 10.27 13.69 -26.11
N SER A 40 10.70 12.43 -26.08
CA SER A 40 9.83 11.28 -26.33
C SER A 40 8.97 10.94 -25.12
N HIS A 41 7.76 10.44 -25.36
CA HIS A 41 6.92 9.83 -24.32
C HIS A 41 7.66 8.61 -23.78
N ALA A 42 8.03 8.62 -22.50
CA ALA A 42 8.87 7.56 -21.93
C ALA A 42 8.20 6.19 -21.91
N GLY A 43 6.87 6.17 -21.95
CA GLY A 43 6.08 4.97 -22.17
C GLY A 43 5.28 4.62 -20.94
N TYR A 44 4.86 3.36 -20.89
CA TYR A 44 4.16 2.78 -19.76
C TYR A 44 5.10 1.84 -19.03
N PHE A 45 5.21 2.00 -17.71
CA PHE A 45 6.02 1.15 -16.85
C PHE A 45 5.14 0.50 -15.79
N THR A 46 5.49 -0.72 -15.40
CA THR A 46 4.66 -1.51 -14.47
C THR A 46 4.79 -1.00 -13.04
N SER A 47 5.95 -0.46 -12.68
CA SER A 47 6.22 -0.06 -11.31
C SER A 47 7.27 1.03 -11.22
N GLY A 48 7.20 1.80 -10.15
CA GLY A 48 8.33 2.58 -9.69
C GLY A 48 8.25 2.84 -8.19
N ARG A 49 9.36 3.28 -7.61
CA ARG A 49 9.41 3.65 -6.20
C ARG A 49 10.44 4.73 -5.90
N ILE A 50 10.16 5.52 -4.87
CA ILE A 50 11.12 6.40 -4.21
C ILE A 50 11.15 5.96 -2.74
N THR A 51 12.28 5.41 -2.30
CA THR A 51 12.43 4.84 -0.96
C THR A 51 13.72 5.27 -0.31
N ARG A 52 13.74 5.28 1.01
CA ARG A 52 14.96 5.43 1.79
C ARG A 52 15.54 4.05 2.10
N ASN A 53 16.83 3.87 1.87
CA ASN A 53 17.53 2.66 2.29
C ASN A 53 17.94 2.81 3.77
N TYR A 54 17.17 2.18 4.65
CA TYR A 54 17.39 2.20 6.09
C TYR A 54 18.49 1.23 6.57
N LEU A 55 18.98 0.34 5.71
CA LEU A 55 20.06 -0.59 6.02
C LEU A 55 21.45 0.03 5.81
N ASP A 56 21.51 1.16 5.09
CA ASP A 56 22.75 1.90 4.89
C ASP A 56 22.83 3.04 5.92
N THR A 57 23.95 3.11 6.64
CA THR A 57 24.22 4.18 7.64
C THR A 57 24.18 5.58 7.01
N GLN A 58 24.29 5.66 5.68
CA GLN A 58 24.24 6.90 4.92
C GLN A 58 22.82 7.33 4.52
N ASN A 59 21.79 6.56 4.87
CA ASN A 59 20.40 6.96 4.74
C ASN A 59 20.01 7.31 3.28
N LYS A 60 20.49 6.49 2.33
CA LYS A 60 20.46 6.78 0.89
C LYS A 60 19.05 6.79 0.31
N MET A 61 18.84 7.65 -0.68
CA MET A 61 17.62 7.66 -1.49
C MET A 61 17.80 6.71 -2.67
N LEU A 62 16.87 5.77 -2.80
CA LEU A 62 16.73 4.88 -3.94
C LEU A 62 15.50 5.31 -4.75
N ILE A 63 15.71 5.59 -6.03
CA ILE A 63 14.64 5.72 -7.01
C ILE A 63 14.73 4.52 -7.93
N GLN A 64 13.61 3.85 -8.17
CA GLN A 64 13.55 2.75 -9.13
C GLN A 64 12.36 2.92 -10.05
N ILE A 65 12.54 2.61 -11.33
CA ILE A 65 11.48 2.52 -12.33
C ILE A 65 11.70 1.20 -13.06
N ASP A 66 10.73 0.30 -12.94
CA ASP A 66 10.83 -1.11 -13.31
C ASP A 66 12.15 -1.76 -12.83
N ASP A 67 13.02 -2.17 -13.74
CA ASP A 67 14.26 -2.87 -13.46
C ASP A 67 15.45 -1.94 -13.20
N GLN A 68 15.30 -0.63 -13.46
CA GLN A 68 16.38 0.34 -13.32
C GLN A 68 16.33 1.06 -11.98
N SER A 69 17.47 1.03 -11.29
CA SER A 69 17.67 1.67 -9.99
C SER A 69 18.67 2.81 -10.07
N PHE A 70 18.33 3.92 -9.44
CA PHE A 70 19.15 5.11 -9.30
C PHE A 70 19.38 5.33 -7.79
N ASP A 71 20.61 5.07 -7.35
CA ASP A 71 21.03 5.30 -5.96
C ASP A 71 21.89 6.55 -5.87
N ASN A 72 21.75 7.25 -4.75
CA ASN A 72 22.51 8.41 -4.35
C ASN A 72 23.73 8.01 -3.50
N SER A 73 24.51 7.03 -3.96
CA SER A 73 25.56 6.43 -3.12
C SER A 73 26.74 7.36 -2.79
N THR A 74 26.79 8.57 -3.37
CA THR A 74 27.85 9.57 -3.14
C THR A 74 27.31 10.99 -3.32
N ASP A 75 26.87 11.65 -2.24
CA ASP A 75 26.74 13.13 -2.18
C ASP A 75 25.86 13.79 -3.29
N TYR A 76 24.89 13.08 -3.86
CA TYR A 76 23.99 13.65 -4.88
C TYR A 76 22.91 14.49 -4.19
N ARG A 77 23.01 15.81 -4.30
CA ARG A 77 21.92 16.72 -3.97
C ARG A 77 20.68 16.39 -4.83
N SER A 78 19.49 16.63 -4.28
CA SER A 78 18.18 16.50 -4.96
C SER A 78 18.19 17.02 -6.40
N ASP A 79 18.96 18.06 -6.66
CA ASP A 79 19.10 18.73 -7.95
C ASP A 79 19.63 17.82 -9.06
N LYS A 80 20.54 16.87 -8.77
CA LYS A 80 21.03 15.92 -9.78
C LYS A 80 19.96 14.89 -10.17
N LEU A 81 19.11 14.47 -9.23
CA LEU A 81 17.98 13.59 -9.52
C LEU A 81 16.85 14.32 -10.26
N LEU A 82 16.63 15.59 -9.95
CA LEU A 82 15.75 16.45 -10.72
C LEU A 82 16.29 16.67 -12.15
N ASN A 83 17.60 16.85 -12.31
CA ASN A 83 18.24 16.91 -13.62
C ASN A 83 18.13 15.58 -14.38
N LEU A 84 18.30 14.44 -13.69
CA LEU A 84 18.08 13.12 -14.27
C LEU A 84 16.64 12.98 -14.78
N ARG A 85 15.67 13.38 -13.97
CA ARG A 85 14.24 13.37 -14.31
C ARG A 85 13.92 14.26 -15.50
N ASN A 86 14.44 15.49 -15.52
CA ASN A 86 14.24 16.43 -16.62
C ASN A 86 14.78 15.90 -17.95
N ARG A 87 15.76 15.00 -17.92
CA ARG A 87 16.36 14.44 -19.13
C ARG A 87 15.84 13.04 -19.50
N LEU A 88 15.09 12.36 -18.63
CA LEU A 88 14.57 11.01 -18.89
C LEU A 88 13.07 10.94 -19.18
N PHE A 89 12.26 11.84 -18.60
CA PHE A 89 10.87 11.49 -18.25
C PHE A 89 9.82 12.49 -18.72
N ASN A 90 9.78 12.80 -20.02
CA ASN A 90 8.55 13.39 -20.55
C ASN A 90 7.47 12.32 -20.67
N ARG A 91 6.31 12.59 -20.05
CA ARG A 91 5.09 11.76 -20.12
C ARG A 91 5.38 10.29 -19.82
N ILE A 92 5.67 9.99 -18.56
CA ILE A 92 5.70 8.62 -18.07
C ILE A 92 4.31 8.26 -17.57
N THR A 93 3.83 7.08 -17.94
CA THR A 93 2.69 6.45 -17.27
C THR A 93 3.21 5.31 -16.38
N LEU A 94 2.84 5.30 -15.11
CA LEU A 94 3.17 4.25 -14.14
C LEU A 94 1.89 3.55 -13.69
N HIS A 95 1.86 2.22 -13.80
CA HIS A 95 0.75 1.46 -13.23
C HIS A 95 0.69 1.60 -11.70
N SER A 96 1.85 1.50 -11.05
CA SER A 96 1.98 1.56 -9.60
C SER A 96 3.21 2.35 -9.22
N PHE A 97 3.06 3.34 -8.36
CA PHE A 97 4.16 4.14 -7.87
C PHE A 97 4.14 4.24 -6.36
N PHE A 98 5.25 3.88 -5.74
CA PHE A 98 5.40 3.85 -4.29
C PHE A 98 6.32 4.98 -3.82
N ILE A 99 5.87 5.80 -2.87
CA ILE A 99 6.64 6.94 -2.37
C ILE A 99 6.72 6.89 -0.85
N ASP A 100 7.95 6.91 -0.37
CA ASP A 100 8.27 7.24 1.00
C ASP A 100 8.13 8.76 1.23
N CYS A 101 7.19 9.19 2.06
CA CYS A 101 6.87 10.61 2.24
C CYS A 101 7.80 11.34 3.22
N ASP A 102 8.87 10.70 3.68
CA ASP A 102 9.90 11.32 4.55
C ASP A 102 10.87 12.22 3.76
N PHE A 103 10.70 12.36 2.44
CA PHE A 103 11.43 13.33 1.61
C PHE A 103 10.74 14.70 1.59
N SER A 104 11.47 15.74 1.17
CA SER A 104 10.89 17.08 1.09
C SER A 104 9.77 17.13 0.05
N LEU A 105 8.67 17.81 0.38
CA LEU A 105 7.52 17.94 -0.51
C LEU A 105 7.91 18.57 -1.85
N ASN A 106 8.77 19.58 -1.84
CA ASN A 106 9.22 20.24 -3.06
C ASN A 106 9.91 19.26 -4.02
N PHE A 107 10.81 18.43 -3.49
CA PHE A 107 11.45 17.39 -4.29
C PHE A 107 10.43 16.41 -4.88
N LEU A 108 9.54 15.86 -4.05
CA LEU A 108 8.54 14.88 -4.50
C LEU A 108 7.59 15.46 -5.55
N ARG A 109 7.16 16.72 -5.37
CA ARG A 109 6.31 17.41 -6.35
C ARG A 109 7.02 17.60 -7.69
N VAL A 110 8.22 18.20 -7.69
CA VAL A 110 8.96 18.47 -8.93
C VAL A 110 9.35 17.16 -9.62
N PHE A 111 9.69 16.12 -8.86
CA PHE A 111 10.04 14.83 -9.45
C PHE A 111 8.83 14.18 -10.15
N THR A 112 7.66 14.19 -9.51
CA THR A 112 6.46 13.48 -9.98
C THR A 112 5.52 14.30 -10.87
N GLU A 113 5.73 15.60 -11.06
CA GLU A 113 4.80 16.49 -11.80
C GLU A 113 4.52 16.08 -13.27
N ARG A 114 5.36 15.24 -13.88
CA ARG A 114 5.20 14.76 -15.29
C ARG A 114 4.77 13.30 -15.38
N PHE A 115 4.46 12.66 -14.25
CA PHE A 115 4.07 11.27 -14.20
C PHE A 115 2.54 11.20 -14.22
N GLU A 116 1.99 10.40 -15.11
CA GLU A 116 0.65 9.85 -14.97
C GLU A 116 0.75 8.59 -14.11
N ILE A 117 0.12 8.59 -12.95
CA ILE A 117 0.21 7.48 -11.99
C ILE A 117 -1.18 6.86 -11.88
N GLU A 118 -1.33 5.57 -12.19
CA GLU A 118 -2.63 4.90 -12.04
C GLU A 118 -2.91 4.53 -10.58
N LYS A 119 -1.90 4.02 -9.86
CA LYS A 119 -1.97 3.67 -8.43
C LYS A 119 -0.82 4.34 -7.69
N LEU A 120 -1.15 5.18 -6.72
CA LEU A 120 -0.18 5.90 -5.90
C LEU A 120 -0.19 5.33 -4.48
N THR A 121 0.90 4.72 -4.04
CA THR A 121 1.08 4.21 -2.68
C THR A 121 2.02 5.12 -1.91
N LEU A 122 1.57 5.65 -0.76
CA LEU A 122 2.32 6.58 0.06
C LEU A 122 2.61 5.97 1.42
N ILE A 123 3.88 5.84 1.80
CA ILE A 123 4.29 5.48 3.15
C ILE A 123 4.54 6.73 3.96
N VAL A 124 3.93 6.79 5.13
CA VAL A 124 3.96 7.96 6.00
C VAL A 124 4.39 7.57 7.41
N ARG A 125 5.54 8.08 7.86
CA ARG A 125 6.07 7.79 9.20
C ARG A 125 5.90 8.92 10.21
N SER A 126 5.55 10.13 9.76
CA SER A 126 5.43 11.30 10.63
C SER A 126 4.24 12.18 10.25
N LYS A 127 3.88 13.10 11.14
CA LYS A 127 2.87 14.13 10.89
C LYS A 127 3.21 15.00 9.68
N THR A 128 4.47 15.44 9.57
CA THR A 128 4.95 16.21 8.41
C THR A 128 4.82 15.42 7.11
N ALA A 129 5.18 14.12 7.14
CA ALA A 129 5.00 13.25 5.98
C ALA A 129 3.51 13.08 5.63
N LEU A 130 2.59 13.10 6.61
CA LEU A 130 1.16 13.02 6.38
C LEU A 130 0.65 14.25 5.63
N GLU A 131 1.08 15.44 6.03
CA GLU A 131 0.78 16.68 5.32
C GLU A 131 1.33 16.66 3.88
N ASN A 132 2.58 16.23 3.72
CA ASN A 132 3.19 16.07 2.38
C ASN A 132 2.39 15.10 1.50
N SER A 133 1.95 13.97 2.08
CA SER A 133 1.16 12.97 1.37
C SER A 133 -0.18 13.53 0.88
N ARG A 134 -0.84 14.40 1.65
CA ARG A 134 -2.08 15.08 1.24
C ARG A 134 -1.87 15.99 0.03
N HIS A 135 -0.74 16.71 -0.01
CA HIS A 135 -0.39 17.52 -1.18
C HIS A 135 -0.12 16.65 -2.42
N LEU A 136 0.55 15.51 -2.26
CA LEU A 136 0.80 14.58 -3.37
C LEU A 136 -0.48 13.91 -3.88
N MET A 137 -1.37 13.47 -2.99
CA MET A 137 -2.68 12.92 -3.38
C MET A 137 -3.52 13.95 -4.15
N SER A 138 -3.48 15.22 -3.76
CA SER A 138 -4.17 16.31 -4.47
C SER A 138 -3.56 16.56 -5.86
N ALA A 139 -2.24 16.52 -5.98
CA ALA A 139 -1.54 16.67 -7.26
C ALA A 139 -1.80 15.49 -8.22
N HIS A 140 -2.12 14.31 -7.69
CA HIS A 140 -2.38 13.08 -8.43
C HIS A 140 -3.81 12.58 -8.20
N SER A 141 -4.79 13.48 -8.36
CA SER A 141 -6.20 13.22 -8.00
C SER A 141 -6.90 12.14 -8.83
N SER A 142 -6.38 11.81 -10.02
CA SER A 142 -6.87 10.72 -10.86
C SER A 142 -6.36 9.33 -10.42
N SER A 143 -5.32 9.28 -9.57
CA SER A 143 -4.73 8.03 -9.11
C SER A 143 -5.61 7.32 -8.08
N LYS A 144 -5.59 5.98 -8.10
CA LYS A 144 -6.06 5.17 -6.98
C LYS A 144 -5.03 5.27 -5.84
N CYS A 145 -5.33 6.07 -4.83
CA CYS A 145 -4.42 6.30 -3.71
C CYS A 145 -4.51 5.21 -2.63
N THR A 146 -3.36 4.70 -2.22
CA THR A 146 -3.16 3.86 -1.02
C THR A 146 -2.29 4.61 -0.04
N LEU A 147 -2.69 4.67 1.22
CA LEU A 147 -1.93 5.31 2.29
C LEU A 147 -1.53 4.28 3.34
N GLU A 148 -0.24 4.21 3.65
CA GLU A 148 0.30 3.37 4.71
C GLU A 148 0.86 4.24 5.84
N LEU A 149 0.11 4.33 6.93
CA LEU A 149 0.48 5.05 8.14
C LEU A 149 1.32 4.14 9.02
N MET A 150 2.60 4.46 9.16
CA MET A 150 3.53 3.76 10.01
C MET A 150 3.52 4.28 11.45
N PHE A 151 2.78 5.36 11.72
CA PHE A 151 2.50 5.92 13.03
C PHE A 151 0.97 6.05 13.22
N LEU A 152 0.51 6.42 14.42
CA LEU A 152 -0.89 6.70 14.69
C LEU A 152 -1.11 8.22 14.83
N PRO A 153 -1.71 8.89 13.83
CA PRO A 153 -2.11 10.29 13.97
C PRO A 153 -3.16 10.50 15.06
N GLU A 154 -3.37 11.76 15.45
CA GLU A 154 -4.46 12.10 16.36
C GLU A 154 -5.82 11.71 15.77
N PHE A 155 -6.79 11.44 16.64
CA PHE A 155 -8.14 11.02 16.24
C PHE A 155 -8.75 11.93 15.16
N THR A 156 -8.69 13.25 15.37
CA THR A 156 -9.24 14.25 14.44
C THR A 156 -8.55 14.21 13.06
N GLU A 157 -7.25 13.92 13.03
CA GLU A 157 -6.46 13.90 11.80
C GLU A 157 -6.71 12.64 10.97
N ILE A 158 -6.78 11.48 11.64
CA ILE A 158 -6.98 10.19 10.98
C ILE A 158 -8.42 10.06 10.45
N VAL A 159 -9.43 10.53 11.19
CA VAL A 159 -10.83 10.48 10.72
C VAL A 159 -11.13 11.52 9.64
N ALA A 160 -10.28 12.55 9.50
CA ALA A 160 -10.40 13.55 8.43
C ALA A 160 -9.79 13.09 7.10
N LEU A 161 -9.19 11.89 7.04
CA LEU A 161 -8.67 11.35 5.79
C LEU A 161 -9.82 11.05 4.82
N PRO A 162 -9.72 11.49 3.54
CA PRO A 162 -10.74 11.21 2.57
C PRO A 162 -10.80 9.70 2.25
N PRO A 163 -11.93 9.18 1.74
CA PRO A 163 -11.99 7.85 1.19
C PRO A 163 -10.89 7.63 0.15
N MET A 164 -10.25 6.47 0.18
CA MET A 164 -9.12 6.13 -0.67
C MET A 164 -9.21 4.66 -1.05
N TYR A 165 -8.41 4.23 -2.04
CA TYR A 165 -8.46 2.84 -2.51
C TYR A 165 -8.12 1.86 -1.39
N ARG A 166 -7.11 2.18 -0.57
CA ARG A 166 -6.76 1.40 0.63
C ARG A 166 -6.11 2.29 1.69
N LEU A 167 -6.55 2.15 2.94
CA LEU A 167 -5.87 2.73 4.11
C LEU A 167 -5.27 1.60 4.95
N SER A 168 -3.97 1.68 5.24
CA SER A 168 -3.27 0.77 6.15
C SER A 168 -2.72 1.56 7.33
N VAL A 169 -3.06 1.15 8.56
CA VAL A 169 -2.59 1.79 9.81
C VAL A 169 -1.80 0.77 10.61
N TRP A 170 -0.48 0.90 10.57
CA TRP A 170 0.46 0.01 11.25
C TRP A 170 0.81 0.48 12.67
N ALA A 171 0.67 1.78 12.94
CA ALA A 171 0.82 2.38 14.28
C ALA A 171 2.08 1.92 15.03
N ARG A 172 3.25 1.95 14.39
CA ARG A 172 4.53 1.62 15.04
C ARG A 172 4.99 2.79 15.92
N SER A 173 5.50 2.49 17.11
CA SER A 173 6.19 3.49 17.95
C SER A 173 7.55 3.84 17.34
N GLU A 174 7.85 5.14 17.25
CA GLU A 174 9.16 5.67 16.84
C GLU A 174 10.28 5.29 17.81
N VAL A 175 9.95 5.05 19.09
CA VAL A 175 10.94 4.91 20.18
C VAL A 175 11.41 3.48 20.37
N ARG A 176 10.58 2.49 20.06
CA ARG A 176 10.85 1.09 20.44
C ARG A 176 10.74 0.05 19.33
N PHE A 177 10.32 0.41 18.11
CA PHE A 177 10.07 -0.52 16.98
C PHE A 177 9.14 -1.74 17.25
N GLU A 178 8.79 -2.00 18.52
CA GLU A 178 8.09 -3.20 19.02
C GLU A 178 6.76 -2.85 19.69
N GLU A 179 6.68 -1.71 20.39
CA GLU A 179 5.42 -1.22 20.95
C GLU A 179 4.57 -0.63 19.82
N THR A 180 3.47 -1.31 19.51
CA THR A 180 2.51 -0.85 18.50
C THR A 180 1.35 -0.18 19.20
N CYS A 181 1.08 1.07 18.85
CA CYS A 181 0.00 1.84 19.44
C CYS A 181 -1.33 1.20 19.06
N GLN A 182 -2.17 0.97 20.06
CA GLN A 182 -3.47 0.37 19.87
C GLN A 182 -4.44 1.40 19.27
N ILE A 183 -5.11 1.03 18.18
CA ILE A 183 -6.16 1.86 17.58
C ILE A 183 -7.42 1.67 18.42
N SER A 184 -8.00 2.76 18.92
CA SER A 184 -9.25 2.67 19.68
C SER A 184 -10.39 2.13 18.82
N THR A 185 -11.31 1.40 19.44
CA THR A 185 -12.48 0.82 18.78
C THR A 185 -13.32 1.90 18.06
N ASP A 186 -13.45 3.09 18.64
CA ASP A 186 -14.18 4.21 18.03
C ASP A 186 -13.49 4.72 16.77
N THR A 187 -12.17 4.88 16.80
CA THR A 187 -11.37 5.25 15.62
C THR A 187 -11.54 4.20 14.53
N PHE A 188 -11.39 2.92 14.88
CA PHE A 188 -11.56 1.82 13.95
C PHE A 188 -12.93 1.86 13.26
N PHE A 189 -14.03 2.01 14.01
CA PHE A 189 -15.36 2.07 13.41
C PHE A 189 -15.58 3.31 12.54
N LYS A 190 -14.99 4.46 12.89
CA LYS A 190 -15.02 5.64 12.01
C LYS A 190 -14.31 5.35 10.68
N LEU A 191 -13.11 4.78 10.73
CA LEU A 191 -12.36 4.41 9.53
C LEU A 191 -13.07 3.33 8.71
N LEU A 192 -13.66 2.33 9.36
CA LEU A 192 -14.43 1.27 8.72
C LEU A 192 -15.63 1.82 7.93
N ASN A 193 -16.29 2.85 8.45
CA ASN A 193 -17.41 3.47 7.75
C ASN A 193 -16.95 4.29 6.53
N THR A 194 -15.76 4.90 6.60
CA THR A 194 -15.21 5.77 5.54
C THR A 194 -14.51 4.98 4.42
N HIS A 195 -13.77 3.92 4.74
CA HIS A 195 -12.90 3.22 3.80
C HIS A 195 -13.43 1.83 3.44
N THR A 196 -13.37 1.48 2.15
CA THR A 196 -13.78 0.15 1.67
C THR A 196 -12.72 -0.91 1.91
N ASN A 197 -11.45 -0.56 1.73
CA ASN A 197 -10.31 -1.41 2.03
C ASN A 197 -9.51 -0.82 3.19
N LEU A 198 -9.61 -1.45 4.36
CA LEU A 198 -8.99 -0.99 5.60
C LEU A 198 -8.09 -2.09 6.16
N TYR A 199 -6.85 -1.75 6.46
CA TYR A 199 -5.92 -2.61 7.20
C TYR A 199 -5.52 -1.90 8.50
N THR A 200 -5.69 -2.55 9.65
CA THR A 200 -5.37 -1.95 10.95
C THR A 200 -4.62 -2.93 11.84
N LYS A 201 -3.55 -2.49 12.48
CA LYS A 201 -2.85 -3.29 13.47
C LYS A 201 -3.43 -3.04 14.87
N LEU A 202 -3.66 -4.12 15.63
CA LEU A 202 -4.05 -4.11 17.06
C LEU A 202 -5.26 -3.21 17.39
N VAL A 203 -6.46 -3.74 17.18
CA VAL A 203 -7.72 -3.11 17.61
C VAL A 203 -8.33 -3.93 18.76
N PRO A 204 -8.73 -3.33 19.91
CA PRO A 204 -9.37 -4.04 21.01
C PRO A 204 -10.83 -4.38 20.69
N ILE A 205 -11.04 -5.27 19.73
CA ILE A 205 -12.38 -5.69 19.29
C ILE A 205 -12.91 -6.78 20.23
N LYS A 206 -14.02 -6.50 20.89
CA LYS A 206 -14.78 -7.49 21.68
C LYS A 206 -15.66 -8.34 20.75
N PRO A 207 -16.20 -9.49 21.20
CA PRO A 207 -17.09 -10.31 20.37
C PRO A 207 -18.27 -9.53 19.75
N ASN A 208 -18.89 -8.61 20.49
CA ASN A 208 -19.98 -7.76 19.97
C ASN A 208 -19.50 -6.77 18.89
N ASP A 209 -18.26 -6.28 18.99
CA ASP A 209 -17.65 -5.40 18.00
C ASP A 209 -17.33 -6.16 16.71
N MET A 210 -16.98 -7.45 16.79
CA MET A 210 -16.84 -8.31 15.61
C MET A 210 -18.15 -8.41 14.85
N LEU A 211 -19.27 -8.66 15.53
CA LEU A 211 -20.60 -8.69 14.90
C LEU A 211 -20.94 -7.33 14.26
N LYS A 212 -20.65 -6.22 14.96
CA LYS A 212 -20.83 -4.87 14.42
C LYS A 212 -19.97 -4.65 13.17
N THR A 213 -18.74 -5.12 13.16
CA THR A 213 -17.83 -5.06 12.00
C THR A 213 -18.42 -5.79 10.80
N ILE A 214 -18.88 -7.04 10.99
CA ILE A 214 -19.54 -7.83 9.95
C ILE A 214 -20.79 -7.12 9.42
N LYS A 215 -21.63 -6.58 10.31
CA LYS A 215 -22.83 -5.83 9.93
C LYS A 215 -22.48 -4.59 9.10
N THR A 216 -21.46 -3.83 9.49
CA THR A 216 -21.01 -2.66 8.71
C THR A 216 -20.51 -3.05 7.32
N ILE A 217 -19.73 -4.13 7.22
CA ILE A 217 -19.20 -4.62 5.94
C ILE A 217 -20.32 -5.12 5.02
N THR A 218 -21.30 -5.83 5.57
CA THR A 218 -22.42 -6.41 4.82
C THR A 218 -23.57 -5.43 4.54
N ALA A 219 -23.56 -4.24 5.16
CA ALA A 219 -24.60 -3.22 4.99
C ALA A 219 -24.53 -2.48 3.64
N THR A 220 -23.40 -2.58 2.91
CA THR A 220 -23.24 -1.92 1.62
C THR A 220 -23.08 -2.93 0.50
N ASP A 221 -23.58 -2.60 -0.70
CA ASP A 221 -23.42 -3.45 -1.88
C ASP A 221 -22.02 -3.38 -2.53
N VAL A 222 -21.16 -2.49 -2.04
CA VAL A 222 -19.77 -2.36 -2.51
C VAL A 222 -18.91 -3.45 -1.88
N GLN A 223 -18.01 -4.04 -2.68
CA GLN A 223 -16.98 -4.95 -2.18
C GLN A 223 -16.05 -4.23 -1.19
N ARG A 224 -15.93 -4.78 0.00
CA ARG A 224 -15.17 -4.26 1.14
C ARG A 224 -14.26 -5.35 1.68
N THR A 225 -13.05 -4.95 2.03
CA THR A 225 -12.05 -5.81 2.66
C THR A 225 -11.53 -5.13 3.90
N VAL A 226 -11.69 -5.77 5.06
CA VAL A 226 -11.17 -5.23 6.32
C VAL A 226 -10.24 -6.26 6.90
N GLN A 227 -8.99 -5.86 7.10
CA GLN A 227 -7.95 -6.71 7.64
C GLN A 227 -7.45 -6.14 8.96
N MET A 228 -7.23 -7.03 9.92
CA MET A 228 -6.71 -6.65 11.21
C MET A 228 -5.69 -7.65 11.74
N LEU A 229 -4.66 -7.15 12.42
CA LEU A 229 -3.77 -8.00 13.20
C LEU A 229 -4.30 -8.14 14.62
N VAL A 230 -4.55 -9.37 15.03
CA VAL A 230 -5.25 -9.70 16.27
C VAL A 230 -4.44 -10.72 17.06
N VAL A 231 -4.44 -10.59 18.38
CA VAL A 231 -3.79 -11.57 19.27
C VAL A 231 -4.62 -12.87 19.29
N PRO A 232 -4.01 -14.07 19.23
CA PRO A 232 -4.73 -15.35 19.21
C PRO A 232 -5.80 -15.49 20.30
N SER A 233 -5.50 -15.05 21.52
CA SER A 233 -6.44 -15.08 22.66
C SER A 233 -7.73 -14.30 22.41
N THR A 234 -7.67 -13.22 21.63
CA THR A 234 -8.85 -12.43 21.24
C THR A 234 -9.72 -13.22 20.25
N ILE A 235 -9.10 -13.92 19.30
CA ILE A 235 -9.80 -14.79 18.35
C ILE A 235 -10.45 -15.97 19.08
N VAL A 236 -9.74 -16.61 20.01
CA VAL A 236 -10.28 -17.68 20.86
C VAL A 236 -11.53 -17.20 21.60
N ASN A 237 -11.51 -15.99 22.16
CA ASN A 237 -12.67 -15.40 22.83
C ASN A 237 -13.85 -15.17 21.87
N TRP A 238 -13.59 -14.76 20.62
CA TRP A 238 -14.64 -14.63 19.61
C TRP A 238 -15.24 -15.99 19.24
N LEU A 239 -14.41 -16.99 18.97
CA LEU A 239 -14.85 -18.35 18.61
C LEU A 239 -15.70 -18.96 19.73
N ARG A 240 -15.22 -18.88 20.99
CA ARG A 240 -15.95 -19.38 22.16
C ARG A 240 -17.27 -18.66 22.40
N PHE A 241 -17.36 -17.36 22.09
CA PHE A 241 -18.62 -16.61 22.19
C PHE A 241 -19.71 -17.19 21.27
N TYR A 242 -19.33 -17.79 20.14
CA TYR A 242 -20.24 -18.50 19.23
C TYR A 242 -20.34 -20.00 19.51
N GLY A 243 -19.73 -20.50 20.58
CA GLY A 243 -19.72 -21.93 20.92
C GLY A 243 -18.75 -22.78 20.09
N ILE A 244 -17.80 -22.16 19.40
CA ILE A 244 -16.75 -22.84 18.64
C ILE A 244 -15.54 -23.08 19.57
N SER A 245 -15.10 -24.32 19.61
CA SER A 245 -13.94 -24.81 20.38
C SER A 245 -12.93 -25.50 19.45
N GLU A 246 -11.74 -25.79 19.95
CA GLU A 246 -10.66 -26.45 19.19
C GLU A 246 -11.07 -27.75 18.49
N GLY A 247 -11.88 -28.58 19.15
CA GLY A 247 -12.39 -29.83 18.58
C GLY A 247 -13.63 -29.67 17.68
N SER A 248 -14.01 -28.43 17.33
CA SER A 248 -15.20 -28.18 16.51
C SER A 248 -14.97 -28.59 15.06
N ASN A 249 -15.98 -29.25 14.48
CA ASN A 249 -15.99 -29.63 13.07
C ASN A 249 -16.71 -28.55 12.24
N PRO A 250 -16.44 -28.45 10.92
CA PRO A 250 -17.19 -27.57 10.03
C PRO A 250 -18.70 -27.80 10.15
N ALA A 251 -19.41 -26.80 10.65
CA ALA A 251 -20.83 -26.84 10.93
C ALA A 251 -21.35 -25.42 11.20
N ARG A 252 -22.66 -25.30 11.37
CA ARG A 252 -23.30 -24.05 11.79
C ARG A 252 -23.38 -23.97 13.31
N TYR A 253 -22.81 -22.90 13.86
CA TYR A 253 -22.79 -22.53 15.27
C TYR A 253 -23.60 -21.23 15.45
N GLY A 254 -24.92 -21.38 15.59
CA GLY A 254 -25.85 -20.25 15.62
C GLY A 254 -25.94 -19.52 14.28
N GLU A 255 -25.53 -18.25 14.24
CA GLU A 255 -25.51 -17.45 13.01
C GLU A 255 -24.19 -17.56 12.22
N VAL A 256 -23.18 -18.20 12.78
CA VAL A 256 -21.85 -18.37 12.18
C VAL A 256 -21.69 -19.80 11.66
N GLU A 257 -21.17 -19.95 10.45
CA GLU A 257 -20.78 -21.23 9.86
C GLU A 257 -19.25 -21.36 9.90
N LEU A 258 -18.74 -22.45 10.48
CA LEU A 258 -17.33 -22.84 10.39
C LEU A 258 -17.12 -23.63 9.10
N ILE A 259 -16.26 -23.13 8.20
CA ILE A 259 -16.03 -23.72 6.87
C ILE A 259 -14.85 -24.68 6.89
N THR A 260 -13.69 -24.25 7.39
CA THR A 260 -12.48 -25.08 7.40
C THR A 260 -12.31 -25.79 8.76
N PRO A 261 -11.85 -27.05 8.77
CA PRO A 261 -11.61 -27.77 10.00
C PRO A 261 -10.40 -27.20 10.76
N LEU A 262 -10.47 -27.26 12.09
CA LEU A 262 -9.46 -26.76 13.02
C LEU A 262 -8.28 -27.74 13.22
N LYS A 263 -7.76 -28.36 12.15
CA LYS A 263 -6.70 -29.39 12.27
C LYS A 263 -5.29 -28.82 12.11
N GLU A 264 -4.35 -29.40 12.85
CA GLU A 264 -2.96 -28.97 13.13
C GLU A 264 -1.97 -28.94 11.94
N GLU A 265 -2.40 -29.10 10.69
CA GLU A 265 -1.44 -29.10 9.57
C GLU A 265 -1.05 -27.68 9.17
N TYR A 266 -0.01 -27.17 9.84
CA TYR A 266 1.01 -26.14 9.55
C TYR A 266 0.70 -24.87 8.72
N ASP A 267 -0.41 -24.77 8.01
CA ASP A 267 -0.87 -23.60 7.23
C ASP A 267 -2.15 -22.97 7.82
N GLY A 268 -2.42 -23.26 9.10
CA GLY A 268 -3.61 -22.95 9.92
C GLY A 268 -4.40 -21.70 9.54
N SER A 269 -5.31 -21.85 8.58
CA SER A 269 -6.30 -20.83 8.23
C SER A 269 -7.69 -21.29 8.66
N ILE A 270 -8.33 -20.50 9.54
CA ILE A 270 -9.73 -20.70 9.90
C ILE A 270 -10.58 -19.83 8.99
N GLN A 271 -11.60 -20.43 8.38
CA GLN A 271 -12.62 -19.72 7.64
C GLN A 271 -13.97 -19.84 8.34
N LEU A 272 -14.58 -18.71 8.62
CA LEU A 272 -15.95 -18.60 9.09
C LEU A 272 -16.79 -17.85 8.05
N ARG A 273 -18.08 -18.14 8.02
CA ARG A 273 -19.06 -17.37 7.26
C ARG A 273 -20.16 -16.86 8.17
N TYR A 274 -20.47 -15.57 8.03
CA TYR A 274 -21.66 -14.96 8.61
C TYR A 274 -22.42 -14.27 7.48
N ARG A 275 -23.58 -14.82 7.11
CA ARG A 275 -24.35 -14.38 5.93
C ARG A 275 -23.44 -14.33 4.68
N SER A 276 -23.32 -13.17 4.03
CA SER A 276 -22.45 -12.95 2.86
C SER A 276 -21.03 -12.50 3.21
N CYS A 277 -20.66 -12.48 4.49
CA CYS A 277 -19.30 -12.15 4.92
C CYS A 277 -18.48 -13.41 5.13
N LEU A 278 -17.35 -13.52 4.42
CA LEU A 278 -16.28 -14.45 4.71
C LEU A 278 -15.35 -13.82 5.75
N ILE A 279 -14.95 -14.60 6.74
CA ILE A 279 -14.00 -14.22 7.79
C ILE A 279 -12.87 -15.24 7.73
N GLN A 280 -11.67 -14.78 7.42
CA GLN A 280 -10.49 -15.63 7.27
C GLN A 280 -9.46 -15.24 8.33
N MET A 281 -8.94 -16.21 9.06
CA MET A 281 -7.97 -16.02 10.14
C MET A 281 -6.70 -16.80 9.76
N ASP A 282 -5.72 -16.11 9.19
CA ASP A 282 -4.51 -16.71 8.64
C ASP A 282 -3.39 -16.83 9.68
N GLY A 283 -2.80 -18.02 9.78
CA GLY A 283 -1.75 -18.31 10.76
C GLY A 283 -2.27 -18.45 12.19
N PHE A 284 -3.56 -18.77 12.36
CA PHE A 284 -4.16 -18.98 13.66
C PHE A 284 -3.77 -20.36 14.24
N SER A 285 -3.41 -20.35 15.52
CA SER A 285 -3.32 -21.55 16.35
C SER A 285 -4.13 -21.32 17.63
N TRP A 286 -4.76 -22.40 18.12
CA TRP A 286 -5.45 -22.40 19.41
C TRP A 286 -4.49 -22.21 20.58
N ILE A 287 -3.25 -22.68 20.41
CA ILE A 287 -2.16 -22.46 21.36
C ILE A 287 -1.58 -21.07 21.07
N ASP A 288 -1.40 -20.26 22.11
CA ASP A 288 -0.80 -18.95 21.98
C ASP A 288 0.64 -19.08 21.47
N SER A 289 0.83 -18.72 20.20
CA SER A 289 2.12 -18.78 19.53
C SER A 289 2.95 -17.52 19.75
N GLY A 290 2.40 -16.50 20.41
CA GLY A 290 3.02 -15.17 20.54
C GLY A 290 3.01 -14.35 19.25
N PHE A 291 2.51 -14.90 18.14
CA PHE A 291 2.40 -14.20 16.86
C PHE A 291 1.01 -13.61 16.66
N LEU A 292 0.94 -12.45 15.99
CA LEU A 292 -0.32 -11.84 15.60
C LEU A 292 -0.91 -12.60 14.39
N VAL A 293 -2.22 -12.79 14.43
CA VAL A 293 -3.00 -13.45 13.38
C VAL A 293 -3.63 -12.39 12.48
N VAL A 294 -3.58 -12.61 11.17
CA VAL A 294 -4.29 -11.74 10.22
C VAL A 294 -5.74 -12.20 10.14
N VAL A 295 -6.68 -11.34 10.54
CA VAL A 295 -8.11 -11.58 10.38
C VAL A 295 -8.64 -10.70 9.26
N SER A 296 -9.14 -11.31 8.20
CA SER A 296 -9.72 -10.67 7.03
C SER A 296 -11.24 -10.86 7.01
N PHE A 297 -12.00 -9.77 6.96
CA PHE A 297 -13.44 -9.75 6.74
C PHE A 297 -13.71 -9.27 5.32
N MET A 298 -14.45 -10.06 4.55
CA MET A 298 -14.70 -9.81 3.13
C MET A 298 -16.17 -10.08 2.80
N ASN A 299 -16.88 -9.10 2.22
CA ASN A 299 -18.17 -9.38 1.58
C ASN A 299 -17.95 -9.74 0.11
N ASN A 300 -17.91 -11.03 -0.20
CA ASN A 300 -17.99 -11.48 -1.59
C ASN A 300 -19.47 -11.58 -1.96
N ARG A 301 -19.97 -10.55 -2.64
CA ARG A 301 -21.08 -10.72 -3.59
C ARG A 301 -20.47 -10.80 -4.99
N GLY A 302 -20.05 -12.02 -5.33
CA GLY A 302 -19.86 -12.45 -6.72
C GLY A 302 -21.15 -13.04 -7.25
#